data_AF-A0A939ASK8-F1
#
_entry.id   AF-A0A939ASK8-F1
#
_cell.length_a   1.000
_cell.length_b   1.000
_cell.length_c   1.000
_cell.angle_alpha   90.00
_cell.angle_beta   90.00
_cell.angle_gamma   90.00
#
_symmetry.space_group_name_H-M   'P 1'
#
loop_
_entity.id
_entity.type
_entity.pdbx_description
1 polymer ?
#
loop_
_entity_poly.entity_id
_entity_poly.type
_entity_poly.pdbx_seq_one_letter_code
_entity_poly.pdbx_strand_id
1 'polypeptide(L)'
;MSPKPAGKAPRPSDPYVTLGIDRRASDAEIKRAYFRLVREYSPEHAPERFQEIRAAYERLRTPEARSQADLFLIQPPPAAPRRRIPKLDLNVHEADIIALAFELGLAETSVHRDFHEPTLPTH
;
A
#
# COMPACT_ATOMS: atom_id res chain seq x y z
N MET A 1 -33.19 2.02 6.06
CA MET A 1 -32.91 2.97 4.97
C MET A 1 -31.40 2.99 4.76
N SER A 2 -30.87 2.20 3.83
CA SER A 2 -29.42 2.14 3.60
C SER A 2 -28.94 3.41 2.89
N PRO A 3 -27.79 3.98 3.28
CA PRO A 3 -27.34 5.27 2.76
C PRO A 3 -26.84 5.14 1.32
N LYS A 4 -27.32 6.04 0.47
CA LYS A 4 -26.92 6.26 -0.92
C LYS A 4 -25.44 6.71 -0.97
N PRO A 5 -24.51 5.99 -1.62
CA PRO A 5 -23.14 6.50 -1.73
C PRO A 5 -23.00 7.45 -2.92
N ALA A 6 -22.21 8.48 -2.67
CA ALA A 6 -21.92 9.63 -3.52
C ALA A 6 -21.52 9.27 -4.96
N GLY A 7 -22.01 10.09 -5.90
CA GLY A 7 -21.62 10.05 -7.30
C GLY A 7 -20.10 10.23 -7.44
N LYS A 8 -19.46 9.23 -8.04
CA LYS A 8 -18.06 9.29 -8.48
C LYS A 8 -18.03 9.82 -9.93
N ALA A 9 -17.08 10.71 -10.19
CA ALA A 9 -16.72 11.24 -11.51
C ALA A 9 -16.74 10.16 -12.62
N PRO A 10 -16.94 10.49 -13.90
CA PRO A 10 -16.95 9.51 -14.99
C PRO A 10 -15.56 8.86 -15.09
N ARG A 11 -15.41 7.75 -14.37
CA ARG A 11 -14.23 6.89 -14.43
C ARG A 11 -14.28 6.16 -15.77
N PRO A 12 -13.13 5.73 -16.32
CA PRO A 12 -13.14 4.71 -17.37
C PRO A 12 -14.05 3.57 -16.87
N SER A 13 -15.09 3.25 -17.65
CA SER A 13 -16.19 2.38 -17.21
C SER A 13 -15.64 1.10 -16.59
N ASP A 14 -15.97 0.88 -15.32
CA ASP A 14 -15.56 -0.29 -14.57
C ASP A 14 -16.17 -1.53 -15.26
N PRO A 15 -15.35 -2.42 -15.86
CA PRO A 15 -15.86 -3.51 -16.68
C PRO A 15 -16.72 -4.50 -15.86
N TYR A 16 -16.49 -4.60 -14.54
CA TYR A 16 -17.30 -5.40 -13.64
C TYR A 16 -18.70 -4.83 -13.45
N VAL A 17 -18.80 -3.49 -13.36
CA VAL A 17 -20.07 -2.78 -13.25
C VAL A 17 -20.84 -2.86 -14.57
N THR A 18 -20.16 -2.72 -15.72
CA THR A 18 -20.79 -2.84 -17.05
C THR A 18 -21.36 -4.25 -17.29
N LEU A 19 -20.68 -5.30 -16.82
CA LEU A 19 -21.17 -6.68 -16.91
C LEU A 19 -22.12 -7.08 -15.77
N GLY A 20 -22.27 -6.25 -14.74
CA GLY A 20 -23.13 -6.53 -13.57
C GLY A 20 -22.63 -7.71 -12.71
N ILE A 21 -21.32 -7.89 -12.61
CA ILE A 21 -20.68 -9.01 -11.91
C ILE A 21 -19.76 -8.52 -10.78
N ASP A 22 -19.47 -9.41 -9.83
CA ASP A 22 -18.52 -9.12 -8.77
C ASP A 22 -17.07 -9.10 -9.29
N ARG A 23 -16.19 -8.33 -8.63
CA ARG A 23 -14.76 -8.28 -8.95
C ARG A 23 -14.04 -9.61 -8.71
N ARG A 24 -14.60 -10.48 -7.87
CA ARG A 24 -14.13 -11.84 -7.58
C ARG A 24 -14.81 -12.90 -8.47
N ALA A 25 -15.62 -12.49 -9.45
CA ALA A 25 -16.25 -13.41 -10.36
C ALA A 25 -15.21 -14.26 -11.12
N SER A 26 -15.57 -15.52 -11.30
CA SER A 26 -14.83 -16.51 -12.06
C SER A 26 -15.00 -16.26 -13.57
N ASP A 27 -14.07 -16.79 -14.38
CA ASP A 27 -14.12 -16.70 -15.84
C ASP A 27 -15.42 -17.29 -16.42
N ALA A 28 -15.99 -18.28 -15.75
CA ALA A 28 -17.25 -18.89 -16.13
C ALA A 28 -18.43 -17.91 -15.93
N GLU A 29 -18.42 -17.15 -14.83
CA GLU A 29 -19.43 -16.12 -14.54
C GLU A 29 -19.32 -14.93 -15.49
N ILE A 30 -18.10 -14.50 -15.80
CA ILE A 30 -17.84 -13.43 -16.79
C ILE A 30 -18.44 -13.81 -18.15
N LYS A 31 -18.17 -15.02 -18.64
CA LYS A 31 -18.72 -15.52 -19.90
C LYS A 31 -20.25 -15.62 -19.87
N ARG A 32 -20.81 -16.16 -18.78
CA ARG A 32 -22.27 -16.27 -18.61
C ARG A 32 -22.97 -14.92 -18.62
N ALA A 33 -22.40 -13.92 -17.94
CA ALA A 33 -22.93 -12.55 -17.94
C ALA A 33 -22.88 -11.92 -19.33
N TYR A 34 -21.75 -12.06 -20.04
CA TYR A 34 -21.62 -11.60 -21.42
C TYR A 34 -22.68 -12.20 -22.34
N PHE A 35 -22.86 -13.53 -22.35
CA PHE A 35 -23.87 -14.16 -23.20
C PHE A 35 -25.32 -13.75 -22.87
N ARG A 36 -25.60 -13.46 -21.59
CA ARG A 36 -26.90 -12.94 -21.17
C ARG A 36 -27.14 -11.54 -21.72
N LEU A 37 -26.15 -10.66 -21.56
CA LEU A 37 -26.23 -9.27 -22.02
C LEU A 37 -26.24 -9.16 -23.55
N VAL A 38 -25.54 -10.02 -24.28
CA VAL A 38 -25.59 -10.04 -25.75
C VAL A 38 -26.97 -10.45 -26.28
N ARG A 39 -27.68 -11.33 -25.56
CA ARG A 39 -29.06 -11.71 -25.92
C ARG A 39 -30.05 -10.59 -25.66
N GLU A 40 -29.84 -9.82 -24.59
CA GLU A 40 -30.69 -8.72 -24.17
C GLU A 40 -30.44 -7.46 -25.01
N TYR A 41 -29.17 -7.12 -25.24
CA TYR A 41 -28.71 -5.98 -26.03
C TYR A 41 -28.18 -6.46 -27.38
N SER A 42 -29.11 -6.76 -28.29
CA SER A 42 -28.76 -7.12 -29.66
C SER A 42 -28.13 -5.93 -30.40
N PRO A 43 -27.14 -6.15 -31.29
CA PRO A 43 -26.46 -5.07 -32.01
C PRO A 43 -27.41 -4.24 -32.88
N GLU A 44 -28.51 -4.83 -33.33
CA GLU A 44 -29.56 -4.21 -34.13
C GLU A 44 -30.38 -3.19 -33.32
N HIS A 45 -30.61 -3.47 -32.03
CA HIS A 45 -31.48 -2.66 -31.17
C HIS A 45 -30.72 -1.69 -30.28
N ALA A 46 -29.49 -2.02 -29.90
CA ALA A 46 -28.69 -1.22 -28.98
C ALA A 46 -27.17 -1.32 -29.30
N PRO A 47 -26.71 -0.74 -30.42
CA PRO A 47 -25.33 -0.86 -30.87
C PRO A 47 -24.32 -0.26 -29.87
N GLU A 48 -24.66 0.86 -29.24
CA GLU A 48 -23.81 1.53 -28.25
C GLU A 48 -23.59 0.67 -27.00
N ARG A 49 -24.67 0.11 -26.44
CA ARG A 49 -24.61 -0.79 -25.28
C ARG A 49 -23.86 -2.06 -25.59
N PHE A 50 -24.08 -2.63 -26.77
CA PHE A 50 -23.37 -3.82 -27.21
C PHE A 50 -21.84 -3.58 -27.27
N GLN A 51 -21.41 -2.41 -27.77
CA GLN A 51 -19.99 -2.04 -27.78
C GLN A 51 -19.42 -1.90 -26.37
N GLU A 52 -20.16 -1.28 -25.44
CA GLU A 52 -19.75 -1.18 -24.02
C GLU A 52 -19.57 -2.56 -23.37
N ILE A 53 -20.54 -3.46 -23.57
CA ILE A 53 -20.52 -4.84 -23.05
C ILE A 53 -19.33 -5.62 -23.62
N ARG A 54 -19.09 -5.50 -24.93
CA ARG A 54 -17.98 -6.17 -25.61
C ARG A 54 -16.63 -5.64 -25.13
N ALA A 55 -16.48 -4.32 -25.01
CA ALA A 55 -15.26 -3.71 -24.49
C ALA A 55 -14.98 -4.12 -23.03
N ALA A 56 -16.02 -4.25 -22.22
CA ALA A 56 -15.89 -4.74 -20.84
C ALA A 56 -15.46 -6.22 -20.79
N TYR A 57 -16.03 -7.07 -21.65
CA TYR A 57 -15.66 -8.48 -21.73
C TYR A 57 -14.20 -8.68 -22.19
N GLU A 58 -13.75 -7.98 -23.23
CA GLU A 58 -12.35 -8.12 -23.70
C GLU A 58 -11.33 -7.74 -22.63
N ARG A 59 -11.65 -6.75 -21.77
CA ARG A 59 -10.80 -6.37 -20.62
C ARG A 59 -10.74 -7.43 -19.52
N LEU A 60 -11.72 -8.33 -19.45
CA LEU A 60 -11.83 -9.35 -18.38
C LEU A 60 -11.65 -10.78 -18.89
N ARG A 61 -11.46 -10.98 -20.20
CA ARG A 61 -11.44 -12.28 -20.87
C ARG A 61 -10.22 -13.13 -20.51
N THR A 62 -9.05 -12.51 -20.33
CA THR A 62 -7.80 -13.21 -20.02
C THR A 62 -7.23 -12.72 -18.69
N PRO A 63 -6.46 -13.57 -17.98
CA PRO A 63 -5.81 -13.16 -16.73
C PRO A 63 -4.86 -11.96 -16.94
N GLU A 64 -4.20 -11.87 -18.10
CA GLU A 64 -3.36 -10.73 -18.48
C GLU A 64 -4.17 -9.44 -18.71
N ALA A 65 -5.32 -9.53 -19.38
CA ALA A 65 -6.19 -8.38 -19.56
C ALA A 65 -6.81 -7.92 -18.22
N ARG A 66 -7.16 -8.88 -17.37
CA ARG A 66 -7.68 -8.61 -16.01
C ARG A 66 -6.63 -7.92 -15.14
N SER A 67 -5.38 -8.36 -15.19
CA SER A 67 -4.31 -7.71 -14.43
C SER A 67 -4.06 -6.28 -14.93
N GLN A 68 -4.07 -6.04 -16.25
CA GLN A 68 -4.00 -4.69 -16.80
C GLN A 68 -5.17 -3.83 -16.35
N ALA A 69 -6.40 -4.34 -16.47
CA ALA A 69 -7.61 -3.63 -16.03
C ALA A 69 -7.57 -3.30 -14.53
N ASP A 70 -7.13 -4.23 -13.70
CA ASP A 70 -6.96 -4.06 -12.26
C ASP A 70 -5.87 -3.04 -11.94
N LEU A 71 -4.74 -3.04 -12.67
CA LEU A 71 -3.68 -2.04 -12.52
C LEU A 71 -4.18 -0.62 -12.86
N PHE A 72 -5.03 -0.46 -13.88
CA PHE A 72 -5.66 0.83 -14.18
C PHE A 72 -6.77 1.22 -13.18
N LEU A 73 -7.36 0.26 -12.47
CA LEU A 73 -8.35 0.48 -11.42
C LEU A 73 -7.74 0.78 -10.05
N ILE A 74 -6.48 0.38 -9.82
CA ILE A 74 -5.67 0.82 -8.68
C ILE A 74 -5.39 2.30 -8.89
N GLN A 75 -6.24 3.15 -8.31
CA GLN A 75 -5.84 4.54 -8.10
C GLN A 75 -4.52 4.54 -7.33
N PRO A 76 -3.56 5.41 -7.68
CA PRO A 76 -2.45 5.67 -6.78
C PRO A 76 -3.06 6.01 -5.41
N PRO A 77 -2.49 5.48 -4.30
CA PRO A 77 -2.99 5.80 -2.98
C PRO A 77 -3.15 7.32 -2.88
N PRO A 78 -4.27 7.83 -2.33
CA PRO A 78 -4.46 9.27 -2.20
C PRO A 78 -3.19 9.83 -1.58
N ALA A 79 -2.62 10.88 -2.18
CA ALA A 79 -1.31 11.40 -1.82
C ALA A 79 -1.20 11.41 -0.30
N ALA A 80 -0.39 10.50 0.25
CA ALA A 80 -0.26 10.40 1.69
C ALA A 80 0.13 11.80 2.18
N PRO A 81 -0.47 12.30 3.28
CA PRO A 81 -0.03 13.57 3.81
C PRO A 81 1.48 13.49 3.96
N ARG A 82 2.21 14.47 3.41
CA ARG A 82 3.67 14.51 3.48
C ARG A 82 4.08 14.47 4.94
N ARG A 83 4.28 13.26 5.49
CA ARG A 83 4.88 13.08 6.80
C ARG A 83 6.29 13.61 6.64
N ARG A 84 6.63 14.65 7.42
CA ARG A 84 8.03 15.04 7.56
C ARG A 84 8.73 13.81 8.10
N ILE A 85 9.52 13.15 7.25
CA ILE A 85 10.44 12.13 7.72
C ILE A 85 11.43 12.91 8.60
N PRO A 86 11.50 12.66 9.92
CA PRO A 86 12.50 13.30 10.74
C PRO A 86 13.86 12.93 10.15
N LYS A 87 14.74 13.92 9.97
CA LYS A 87 16.11 13.64 9.57
C LYS A 87 16.72 12.83 10.72
N LEU A 88 17.10 11.58 10.43
CA LEU A 88 17.88 10.81 11.37
C LEU A 88 19.23 11.51 11.50
N ASP A 89 19.56 11.96 12.70
CA ASP A 89 20.88 12.52 12.97
C ASP A 89 21.84 11.34 13.21
N LEU A 90 22.81 11.17 12.31
CA LEU A 90 23.83 10.12 12.39
C LEU A 90 25.09 10.62 13.09
N ASN A 91 25.10 11.86 13.59
CA ASN A 91 26.25 12.38 14.32
C ASN A 91 26.42 11.61 15.64
N VAL A 92 27.68 11.31 15.94
CA VAL A 92 28.06 10.69 17.20
C VAL A 92 28.20 11.80 18.24
N HIS A 93 27.43 11.72 19.32
CA HIS A 93 27.53 12.66 20.43
C HIS A 93 28.44 12.09 21.52
N GLU A 94 29.30 12.93 22.08
CA GLU A 94 30.22 12.53 23.16
C GLU A 94 29.48 11.96 24.37
N ALA A 95 28.30 12.51 24.68
CA ALA A 95 27.43 12.00 25.74
C ALA A 95 27.00 10.55 25.51
N ASP A 96 26.71 10.17 24.26
CA ASP A 96 26.32 8.80 23.91
C ASP A 96 27.51 7.84 24.01
N ILE A 97 28.71 8.29 23.61
CA ILE A 97 29.95 7.52 23.77
C ILE A 97 30.23 7.26 25.25
N ILE A 98 30.14 8.30 26.07
CA ILE A 98 30.38 8.22 27.52
C ILE A 98 29.35 7.30 28.17
N ALA A 99 28.06 7.47 27.83
CA ALA A 99 26.99 6.60 28.34
C ALA A 99 27.21 5.13 27.96
N LEU A 100 27.56 4.87 26.70
CA LEU A 100 27.87 3.52 26.23
C LEU A 100 29.12 2.95 26.91
N ALA A 101 30.14 3.77 27.17
CA ALA A 101 31.33 3.35 27.90
C ALA A 101 30.99 2.92 29.34
N PHE A 102 30.08 3.63 30.02
CA PHE A 102 29.56 3.19 31.32
C PHE A 102 28.73 1.90 31.22
N GLU A 103 27.86 1.79 30.21
CA GLU A 103 27.02 0.60 30.00
C GLU A 103 27.85 -0.66 29.70
N LEU A 104 28.92 -0.52 28.92
CA LEU A 104 29.85 -1.60 28.60
C LEU A 104 30.90 -1.85 29.70
N GLY A 105 30.89 -1.09 30.80
CA GLY A 105 31.87 -1.22 31.89
C GLY A 105 33.28 -0.78 31.54
N LEU A 106 33.44 0.02 30.48
CA LEU A 106 34.71 0.61 30.03
C LEU A 106 35.07 1.91 30.75
N ALA A 107 34.12 2.49 31.49
CA ALA A 107 34.32 3.65 32.35
C ALA A 107 33.71 3.41 33.74
N GLU A 108 34.42 3.83 34.80
CA GLU A 108 33.93 3.81 36.19
C GLU A 108 34.07 5.23 36.78
N THR A 109 33.11 5.67 37.60
CA THR A 109 33.16 6.97 38.30
C THR A 109 33.90 6.90 39.65
N SER A 110 34.31 5.71 40.08
CA SER A 110 34.91 5.48 41.39
C SER A 110 36.41 5.76 41.37
N VAL A 111 36.82 6.86 42.00
CA VAL A 111 38.24 7.28 42.14
C VAL A 111 38.99 6.46 43.20
N HIS A 112 38.28 5.66 44.00
CA HIS A 112 38.88 4.94 45.14
C HIS A 112 39.86 3.82 44.74
N ARG A 113 39.84 3.37 43.48
CA ARG A 113 40.66 2.24 43.03
C ARG A 113 42.14 2.61 42.81
N ASP A 114 42.41 3.87 42.52
CA ASP A 114 43.76 4.37 42.20
C ASP A 114 44.44 5.10 43.38
N PHE A 115 43.75 5.20 44.53
CA PHE A 115 44.31 5.85 45.71
C PHE A 115 45.29 4.91 46.42
N HIS A 116 46.58 5.14 46.22
CA HIS A 116 47.63 4.54 47.03
C HIS A 116 47.97 5.46 48.21
N GLU A 117 47.85 4.95 49.44
CA GLU A 117 48.39 5.66 50.61
C GLU A 117 49.92 5.79 50.45
N PRO A 118 50.48 7.00 50.54
CA PRO A 118 51.92 7.18 50.51
C PRO A 118 52.53 6.54 51.77
N THR A 119 53.41 5.56 51.59
CA THR A 119 54.15 4.97 52.71
C THR A 119 55.16 5.99 53.23
N LEU A 120 54.89 6.54 54.42
CA LEU A 120 55.82 7.44 55.09
C LEU A 120 56.96 6.62 55.73
N PRO A 121 58.24 7.00 55.54
CA PRO A 121 59.34 6.32 56.20
C PRO A 121 59.28 6.57 57.70
N THR A 122 59.23 5.48 58.47
CA THR A 122 59.37 5.49 59.93
C THR A 122 60.84 5.70 60.28
N HIS A 123 61.11 6.66 61.16
CA HIS A 123 62.46 7.06 61.57
C HIS A 123 62.80 6.54 62.97
#